data_AF-A0A971SPJ4-F1
#
_entry.id   AF-A0A971SPJ4-F1
#
_cell.length_a   1.000
_cell.length_b   1.000
_cell.length_c   1.000
_cell.angle_alpha   90.00
_cell.angle_beta   90.00
_cell.angle_gamma   90.00
#
_symmetry.space_group_name_H-M   'P 1'
#
loop_
_entity.id
_entity.type
_entity.pdbx_description
1 polymer ?
#
loop_
_entity_poly.entity_id
_entity_poly.type
_entity_poly.pdbx_seq_one_letter_code
_entity_poly.pdbx_strand_id
1 'polypeptide(L)'
;MIEIGRGLRVTSLIFLLVFTTAVSGCTNVREVETFTSVEEVSRYFIDENEAIKVVAGSREVAGFRRSTPAPCLIQVEKYPTAGEPFYVIRVAEDLGDRLVMYDQYTVDAYSGDIID
;
A
#
# COMPACT_ATOMS: atom_id res chain seq x y z
N MET A 1 -51.47 -37.27 -25.75
CA MET A 1 -51.07 -35.85 -25.99
C MET A 1 -50.41 -35.38 -24.71
N ILE A 2 -49.11 -35.09 -24.78
CA ILE A 2 -48.21 -35.08 -23.64
C ILE A 2 -48.17 -33.67 -23.03
N GLU A 3 -48.77 -33.46 -21.86
CA GLU A 3 -48.64 -32.20 -21.09
C GLU A 3 -47.31 -32.15 -20.30
N ILE A 4 -46.18 -32.35 -20.98
CA ILE A 4 -44.82 -32.20 -20.40
C ILE A 4 -44.33 -30.73 -20.50
N GLY A 5 -45.19 -29.79 -20.91
CA GLY A 5 -44.79 -28.41 -21.17
C GLY A 5 -44.81 -27.46 -19.98
N ARG A 6 -45.57 -27.74 -18.91
CA ARG A 6 -45.86 -26.75 -17.85
C ARG A 6 -45.10 -26.97 -16.54
N GLY A 7 -45.00 -28.21 -16.04
CA GLY A 7 -44.30 -28.50 -14.78
C GLY A 7 -42.79 -28.27 -14.84
N LEU A 8 -42.17 -28.63 -15.97
CA LEU A 8 -40.72 -28.50 -16.22
C LEU A 8 -40.26 -27.03 -16.36
N ARG A 9 -41.17 -26.15 -16.79
CA ARG A 9 -40.90 -24.71 -16.93
C ARG A 9 -40.91 -23.98 -15.59
N VAL A 10 -41.82 -24.36 -14.69
CA VAL A 10 -41.95 -23.71 -13.38
C VAL A 10 -40.78 -24.09 -12.46
N THR A 11 -40.38 -25.36 -12.45
CA THR A 11 -39.20 -25.80 -11.69
C THR A 11 -37.90 -25.18 -12.21
N SER A 12 -37.74 -25.05 -13.54
CA SER A 12 -36.60 -24.32 -14.13
C SER A 12 -36.58 -22.85 -13.75
N LEU A 13 -37.73 -22.17 -13.74
CA LEU A 13 -37.83 -20.76 -13.37
C LEU A 13 -37.50 -20.51 -11.89
N ILE A 14 -37.93 -21.42 -10.99
CA ILE A 14 -37.61 -21.33 -9.57
C ILE A 14 -36.11 -21.59 -9.34
N PHE A 15 -35.53 -22.58 -10.01
CA PHE A 15 -34.09 -22.84 -9.93
C PHE A 15 -33.27 -21.63 -10.43
N LEU A 16 -33.69 -21.02 -11.54
CA LEU A 16 -33.04 -19.82 -12.09
C LEU A 16 -33.13 -18.63 -11.11
N LEU A 17 -34.28 -18.43 -10.46
CA LEU A 17 -34.49 -17.34 -9.49
C LEU A 17 -33.69 -17.52 -8.19
N VAL A 18 -33.47 -18.76 -7.74
CA VAL A 18 -32.62 -19.04 -6.57
C VAL A 18 -31.15 -18.80 -6.90
N PHE A 19 -30.69 -19.12 -8.12
CA PHE A 19 -29.32 -18.83 -8.54
C PHE A 19 -29.03 -17.33 -8.71
N THR A 20 -30.01 -16.53 -9.18
CA THR A 20 -29.79 -15.08 -9.36
C THR A 20 -29.86 -14.29 -8.06
N THR A 21 -30.55 -14.79 -7.03
CA THR A 21 -30.70 -14.09 -5.74
C THR A 21 -29.59 -14.42 -4.73
N ALA A 22 -28.86 -15.53 -4.91
CA ALA A 22 -27.81 -15.95 -3.97
C ALA A 22 -26.39 -15.52 -4.34
N VAL A 23 -26.15 -14.90 -5.52
CA VAL A 23 -24.78 -14.55 -5.98
C VAL A 23 -24.70 -13.12 -6.56
N SER A 24 -25.38 -12.17 -5.91
CA SER A 24 -24.95 -10.76 -5.96
C SER A 24 -24.50 -10.32 -4.57
N GLY A 25 -23.69 -11.19 -3.96
CA GLY A 25 -22.81 -10.82 -2.87
C GLY A 25 -21.87 -9.72 -3.37
N CYS A 26 -21.94 -8.59 -2.68
CA CYS A 26 -20.94 -7.55 -2.72
C CYS A 26 -19.55 -8.16 -2.47
N THR A 27 -18.75 -8.29 -3.52
CA THR A 27 -17.27 -8.31 -3.44
C THR A 27 -16.74 -8.30 -4.87
N ASN A 28 -16.41 -7.11 -5.37
CA ASN A 28 -15.34 -6.96 -6.35
C ASN A 28 -14.36 -5.96 -5.75
N VAL A 29 -13.63 -6.45 -4.74
CA VAL A 29 -12.25 -6.02 -4.57
C VAL A 29 -11.57 -6.38 -5.87
N ARG A 30 -10.97 -5.37 -6.49
CA ARG A 30 -10.34 -5.45 -7.80
C ARG A 30 -9.07 -6.30 -7.66
N GLU A 31 -9.21 -7.63 -7.70
CA GLU A 31 -8.10 -8.53 -7.99
C GLU A 31 -7.69 -8.27 -9.44
N VAL A 32 -6.67 -7.44 -9.61
CA VAL A 32 -5.97 -7.30 -10.87
C VAL A 32 -5.07 -8.52 -11.02
N GLU A 33 -5.23 -9.18 -12.17
CA GLU A 33 -4.69 -10.47 -12.53
C GLU A 33 -3.17 -10.59 -12.36
N THR A 34 -2.81 -11.78 -11.89
CA THR A 34 -1.49 -12.42 -11.87
C THR A 34 -0.75 -12.37 -13.20
N PHE A 35 0.51 -11.93 -13.17
CA PHE A 35 1.55 -12.43 -14.08
C PHE A 35 2.42 -13.44 -13.32
N THR A 36 2.29 -14.71 -13.66
CA THR A 36 3.13 -15.81 -13.15
C THR A 36 4.37 -16.00 -13.98
N SER A 37 5.52 -16.01 -13.28
CA SER A 37 6.81 -16.67 -13.57
C SER A 37 7.47 -16.35 -14.92
N VAL A 38 8.70 -15.85 -14.98
CA VAL A 38 9.94 -16.47 -14.48
C VAL A 38 11.00 -15.33 -14.46
N GLU A 39 11.86 -15.28 -13.43
CA GLU A 39 13.04 -14.39 -13.32
C GLU A 39 12.82 -12.89 -13.02
N GLU A 40 12.25 -12.57 -11.86
CA GLU A 40 12.74 -11.37 -11.15
C GLU A 40 13.18 -11.82 -9.78
N VAL A 41 14.48 -11.73 -9.53
CA VAL A 41 15.06 -11.78 -8.19
C VAL A 41 14.14 -10.92 -7.32
N SER A 42 13.42 -11.54 -6.39
CA SER A 42 12.60 -10.84 -5.41
C SER A 42 13.53 -10.05 -4.52
N ARG A 43 14.00 -8.92 -5.04
CA ARG A 43 14.57 -7.86 -4.22
C ARG A 43 13.37 -7.25 -3.53
N TYR A 44 12.97 -7.88 -2.42
CA TYR A 44 11.95 -7.34 -1.56
C TYR A 44 12.41 -5.95 -1.15
N PHE A 45 11.55 -4.95 -1.35
CA PHE A 45 11.78 -3.65 -0.76
C PHE A 45 11.70 -3.79 0.76
N ILE A 46 12.56 -3.07 1.47
CA ILE A 46 12.44 -2.88 2.91
C ILE A 46 11.08 -2.28 3.24
N ASP A 47 10.56 -2.53 4.44
CA ASP A 47 9.30 -1.91 4.85
C ASP A 47 9.47 -0.40 5.08
N GLU A 48 8.37 0.35 4.93
CA GLU A 48 8.34 1.80 5.23
C GLU A 48 8.90 2.12 6.63
N ASN A 49 8.52 1.29 7.61
CA ASN A 49 8.98 1.45 9.00
C ASN A 49 10.50 1.26 9.15
N GLU A 50 11.12 0.47 8.28
CA GLU A 50 12.57 0.27 8.29
C GLU A 50 13.27 1.50 7.71
N ALA A 51 12.79 2.01 6.58
CA ALA A 51 13.29 3.26 5.99
C ALA A 51 13.14 4.46 6.96
N ILE A 52 12.00 4.58 7.65
CA ILE A 52 11.78 5.61 8.67
C ILE A 52 12.78 5.46 9.83
N LYS A 53 13.05 4.23 10.29
CA LYS A 53 14.01 3.98 11.38
C LYS A 53 15.43 4.41 11.01
N VAL A 54 15.83 4.16 9.76
CA VAL A 54 17.14 4.59 9.25
C VAL A 54 17.25 6.11 9.33
N VAL A 55 16.27 6.84 8.78
CA VAL A 55 16.26 8.31 8.81
C VAL A 55 16.22 8.84 10.24
N ALA A 56 15.36 8.27 11.10
CA ALA A 56 15.25 8.64 12.50
C ALA A 56 16.55 8.40 13.29
N GLY A 57 17.36 7.43 12.88
CA GLY A 57 18.63 7.07 13.48
C GLY A 57 19.81 7.91 13.00
N SER A 58 19.64 8.70 11.93
CA SER A 58 20.70 9.57 11.42
C SER A 58 21.11 10.62 12.47
N ARG A 59 22.39 11.01 12.44
CA ARG A 59 22.96 11.94 13.43
C ARG A 59 22.27 13.29 13.42
N GLU A 60 21.89 13.77 12.23
CA GLU A 60 21.23 15.05 12.01
C GLU A 60 19.83 15.02 12.62
N VAL A 61 19.01 14.02 12.30
CA VAL A 61 17.65 13.89 12.84
C VAL A 61 17.65 13.63 14.34
N ALA A 62 18.57 12.80 14.83
CA ALA A 62 18.73 12.59 16.27
C ALA A 62 19.16 13.87 17.01
N GLY A 63 20.00 14.70 16.38
CA GLY A 63 20.39 16.01 16.90
C GLY A 63 19.25 17.02 16.88
N PHE A 64 18.50 17.06 15.77
CA PHE A 64 17.32 17.87 15.56
C PHE A 64 16.28 17.61 16.66
N ARG A 65 15.90 16.35 16.87
CA ARG A 65 14.94 15.93 17.91
C ARG A 65 15.36 16.33 19.34
N ARG A 66 16.67 16.40 19.62
CA ARG A 66 17.18 16.85 20.93
C ARG A 66 17.17 18.37 21.08
N SER A 67 17.20 19.09 19.97
CA SER A 67 17.34 20.55 19.93
C SER A 67 16.00 21.26 19.89
N THR A 68 14.98 20.65 19.27
CA THR A 68 13.63 21.22 19.19
C THR A 68 12.77 20.83 20.39
N PRO A 69 12.07 21.77 21.04
CA PRO A 69 11.12 21.46 22.09
C PRO A 69 9.77 20.97 21.55
N ALA A 70 9.47 21.16 20.25
CA ALA A 70 8.21 20.73 19.64
C ALA A 70 8.31 19.31 19.03
N PRO A 71 7.16 18.67 18.74
CA PRO A 71 7.12 17.34 18.13
C PRO A 71 7.75 17.34 16.72
N CYS A 72 8.72 16.45 16.51
CA CYS A 72 9.26 16.17 15.19
C CYS A 72 8.38 15.15 14.46
N LEU A 73 8.15 15.38 13.17
CA LEU A 73 7.47 14.48 12.26
C LEU A 73 8.46 13.93 11.24
N ILE A 74 8.37 12.63 10.98
CA ILE A 74 9.06 11.98 9.87
C ILE A 74 7.98 11.45 8.94
N GLN A 75 7.97 11.94 7.71
CA GLN A 75 6.93 11.65 6.73
C GLN A 75 7.54 11.05 5.47
N VAL A 76 6.96 9.95 4.99
CA VAL A 76 7.30 9.40 3.68
C VAL A 76 6.54 10.16 2.60
N GLU A 77 7.28 10.78 1.69
CA GLU A 77 6.74 11.51 0.55
C GLU A 77 6.59 10.64 -0.69
N LYS A 78 7.53 9.71 -0.89
CA LYS A 78 7.56 8.84 -2.05
C LYS A 78 7.90 7.42 -1.64
N TYR A 79 7.13 6.48 -2.19
CA TYR A 79 7.37 5.05 -2.06
C TYR A 79 8.19 4.53 -3.24
N PRO A 80 9.03 3.49 -3.03
CA PRO A 80 9.83 2.91 -4.09
C PRO A 80 8.97 2.23 -5.14
N THR A 81 9.46 2.25 -6.38
CA THR A 81 8.92 1.51 -7.51
C THR A 81 10.03 0.72 -8.20
N ALA A 82 9.68 -0.21 -9.09
CA ALA A 82 10.68 -0.99 -9.82
C ALA A 82 11.66 -0.12 -10.64
N GLY A 83 11.24 1.07 -11.11
CA GLY A 83 12.10 2.01 -11.84
C GLY A 83 12.85 2.99 -10.95
N GLU A 84 12.36 3.23 -9.74
CA GLU A 84 12.92 4.19 -8.77
C GLU A 84 12.87 3.54 -7.38
N PRO A 85 13.84 2.67 -7.06
CA PRO A 85 13.80 1.84 -5.86
C PRO A 85 14.32 2.61 -4.65
N PHE A 86 13.73 3.77 -4.35
CA PHE A 86 14.08 4.56 -3.19
C PHE A 86 12.85 5.22 -2.53
N TYR A 87 12.93 5.37 -1.21
CA TYR A 87 12.02 6.21 -0.45
C TYR A 87 12.50 7.65 -0.50
N VAL A 88 11.56 8.60 -0.52
CA VAL A 88 11.86 10.00 -0.17
C VAL A 88 11.17 10.28 1.16
N ILE A 89 11.94 10.63 2.18
CA ILE A 89 11.47 10.82 3.55
C ILE A 89 11.84 12.22 4.01
N ARG A 90 10.87 12.97 4.51
CA ARG A 90 11.08 14.30 5.06
C ARG A 90 11.05 14.33 6.57
N VAL A 91 11.82 15.26 7.11
CA VAL A 91 11.86 15.57 8.54
C VAL A 91 11.35 16.99 8.73
N ALA A 92 10.31 17.09 9.55
CA ALA A 92 9.60 18.33 9.81
C ALA A 92 9.37 18.54 11.31
N GLU A 93 9.10 19.78 11.70
CA GLU A 93 8.54 20.14 13.00
C GLU A 93 7.09 20.57 12.83
N ASP A 94 6.24 20.08 13.71
CA ASP A 94 4.87 20.54 13.80
C ASP A 94 4.76 21.66 14.85
N LEU A 95 4.49 22.88 14.38
CA LEU A 95 4.26 24.05 15.24
C LEU A 95 2.76 24.28 15.51
N GLY A 96 1.89 23.37 15.05
CA GLY A 96 0.44 23.41 15.20
C GLY A 96 -0.28 24.27 14.16
N ASP A 97 0.26 25.44 13.78
CA ASP A 97 -0.29 26.29 12.72
C ASP A 97 0.37 26.08 11.34
N ARG A 98 1.58 25.51 11.35
CA ARG A 98 2.39 25.26 10.16
C ARG A 98 3.37 24.12 10.41
N LEU A 99 3.77 23.46 9.31
CA LEU A 99 4.88 22.52 9.30
C LEU A 99 6.14 23.22 8.81
N VAL A 100 7.24 23.07 9.55
CA VAL A 100 8.56 23.56 9.14
C VAL A 100 9.39 22.37 8.68
N MET A 101 9.76 22.36 7.40
CA MET A 101 10.61 21.32 6.82
C MET A 101 12.07 21.63 7.11
N TYR A 102 12.79 20.64 7.63
CA TYR A 102 14.21 20.78 7.96
C TYR A 102 15.09 20.07 6.96
N ASP A 103 14.71 18.83 6.61
CA ASP A 103 15.54 18.01 5.74
C ASP A 103 14.71 16.98 4.95
N GLN A 104 15.35 16.45 3.91
CA GLN A 104 14.82 15.40 3.05
C GLN A 104 15.91 14.37 2.77
N TYR A 105 15.59 13.11 3.02
CA TYR A 105 16.45 11.97 2.82
C TYR A 105 15.93 11.07 1.72
N THR A 106 16.83 10.53 0.91
CA THR A 106 16.54 9.46 -0.01
C THR A 106 17.09 8.15 0.57
N VAL A 107 16.26 7.13 0.71
CA VAL A 107 16.67 5.82 1.27
C VAL A 107 16.55 4.76 0.20
N ASP A 108 17.64 4.05 -0.07
CA ASP A 108 17.62 2.91 -1.00
C ASP A 108 16.69 1.83 -0.48
N ALA A 109 15.73 1.41 -1.30
CA ALA A 109 14.70 0.46 -0.89
C ALA A 109 15.19 -0.98 -0.80
N TYR A 110 16.40 -1.29 -1.28
CA TYR A 110 16.99 -2.62 -1.19
C TYR A 110 17.98 -2.75 -0.05
N SER A 111 18.84 -1.75 0.17
CA SER A 111 19.85 -1.80 1.23
C SER A 111 19.39 -1.14 2.53
N GLY A 112 18.43 -0.21 2.46
CA GLY A 112 18.07 0.64 3.59
C GLY A 112 19.12 1.68 3.93
N ASP A 113 20.07 1.94 3.04
CA ASP A 113 21.04 3.02 3.23
C ASP A 113 20.48 4.36 2.75
N ILE A 114 20.91 5.44 3.39
CA ILE A 114 20.65 6.80 2.91
C ILE A 114 21.59 7.07 1.73
N ILE A 115 21.02 7.49 0.61
CA ILE A 115 21.72 7.82 -0.63
C ILE A 115 21.54 9.31 -0.92
N ASP A 116 22.56 10.12 -0.62
CA ASP A 116 22.57 11.60 -0.78
C ASP A 116 22.06 12.09 -2.15
#